data_AF-A0A2H5ZHM8-F1
#
_entry.id   AF-A0A2H5ZHM8-F1
#
_cell.length_a   1.000
_cell.length_b   1.000
_cell.length_c   1.000
_cell.angle_alpha   90.00
_cell.angle_beta   90.00
_cell.angle_gamma   90.00
#
_symmetry.space_group_name_H-M   'P 1'
#
loop_
_entity.id
_entity.type
_entity.pdbx_description
1 polymer ?
#
loop_
_entity_poly.entity_id
_entity_poly.type
_entity_poly.pdbx_seq_one_letter_code
_entity_poly.pdbx_strand_id
1 'polypeptide(L)'
;MTQSSSSSDPAVEFISPAHVRTCRERIHQVRERTGARVGTAPSGFDASYWQAWFETNAEEVLEAFPSVQLVPGYRVRYCCFGQHGRDLRVRPFVARADTPVDAVRRLLPWHPPPDSMGAIERGAPNEDVELLYRHFSFPRTAQGYFEYWFVIQELWASARWAYSHVLASLDEFSQLVSSPDWQLVHPVERYQPALVRHGEAAMLAVLVHCPLNRFEVTLQRIEIDAEQALHYSEAILVASGPRGYVL
;
A
#
# COMPACT_ATOMS: atom_id res chain seq x y z
N MET A 1 -35.61 5.82 -31.82
CA MET A 1 -35.15 6.40 -30.54
C MET A 1 -33.77 5.85 -30.26
N THR A 2 -32.75 6.54 -30.72
CA THR A 2 -31.34 6.15 -30.53
C THR A 2 -30.88 6.84 -29.25
N GLN A 3 -30.72 6.07 -28.17
CA GLN A 3 -30.04 6.58 -26.97
C GLN A 3 -28.57 6.78 -27.34
N SER A 4 -28.19 8.04 -27.52
CA SER A 4 -26.81 8.50 -27.51
C SER A 4 -26.27 8.25 -26.11
N SER A 5 -25.54 7.15 -25.92
CA SER A 5 -24.66 6.99 -24.77
C SER A 5 -23.55 8.01 -24.93
N SER A 6 -23.70 9.18 -24.30
CA SER A 6 -22.58 10.11 -24.15
C SER A 6 -21.52 9.40 -23.33
N SER A 7 -20.51 8.83 -23.99
CA SER A 7 -19.27 8.46 -23.33
C SER A 7 -18.63 9.77 -22.89
N SER A 8 -18.95 10.23 -21.69
CA SER A 8 -18.15 11.25 -21.03
C SER A 8 -16.75 10.68 -20.92
N ASP A 9 -15.78 11.29 -21.60
CA ASP A 9 -14.38 10.93 -21.39
C ASP A 9 -14.10 10.90 -19.89
N PRO A 10 -13.47 9.83 -19.38
CA PRO A 10 -13.27 9.69 -17.95
C PRO A 10 -12.38 10.84 -17.47
N ALA A 11 -12.94 11.68 -16.59
CA ALA A 11 -12.22 12.83 -16.07
C ALA A 11 -11.06 12.36 -15.19
N VAL A 12 -9.84 12.76 -15.57
CA VAL A 12 -8.63 12.51 -14.77
C VAL A 12 -8.58 13.52 -13.63
N GLU A 13 -8.50 13.02 -12.40
CA GLU A 13 -8.35 13.85 -11.20
C GLU A 13 -6.95 13.69 -10.63
N PHE A 14 -6.24 14.80 -10.46
CA PHE A 14 -4.90 14.79 -9.88
C PHE A 14 -4.97 14.97 -8.35
N ILE A 15 -4.18 14.17 -7.63
CA ILE A 15 -3.95 14.36 -6.20
C ILE A 15 -2.81 15.36 -6.03
N SER A 16 -3.02 16.35 -5.15
CA SER A 16 -2.03 17.41 -4.97
C SER A 16 -0.74 16.86 -4.34
N PRO A 17 0.45 17.34 -4.78
CA PRO A 17 1.72 16.93 -4.17
C PRO A 17 1.78 17.20 -2.66
N ALA A 18 1.15 18.28 -2.20
CA ALA A 18 1.08 18.62 -0.78
C ALA A 18 0.31 17.56 0.03
N HIS A 19 -0.79 17.03 -0.53
CA HIS A 19 -1.55 15.97 0.10
C HIS A 19 -0.74 14.68 0.20
N VAL A 20 -0.10 14.26 -0.90
CA VAL A 20 0.79 13.07 -0.92
C VAL A 20 1.88 13.17 0.14
N ARG A 21 2.57 14.32 0.23
CA ARG A 21 3.60 14.57 1.25
C ARG A 21 3.03 14.47 2.67
N THR A 22 1.85 15.03 2.90
CA THR A 22 1.16 14.96 4.19
C THR A 22 0.88 13.52 4.59
N CYS A 23 0.40 12.68 3.67
CA CYS A 23 0.16 11.26 3.93
C CYS A 23 1.46 10.53 4.29
N ARG A 24 2.56 10.76 3.56
CA ARG A 24 3.88 10.16 3.88
C ARG A 24 4.37 10.55 5.27
N GLU A 25 4.28 11.83 5.60
CA GLU A 25 4.69 12.36 6.90
C GLU A 25 3.86 11.73 8.03
N ARG A 26 2.53 11.61 7.85
CA ARG A 26 1.67 10.93 8.82
C ARG A 26 2.08 9.49 9.06
N ILE A 27 2.36 8.71 8.00
CA ILE A 27 2.81 7.32 8.14
C ILE A 27 4.17 7.23 8.83
N HIS A 28 5.10 8.13 8.52
CA HIS A 28 6.37 8.18 9.23
C HIS A 28 6.16 8.36 10.74
N GLN A 29 5.35 9.35 11.13
CA GLN A 29 5.02 9.62 12.52
C GLN A 29 4.27 8.45 13.19
N VAL A 30 3.39 7.77 12.46
CA VAL A 30 2.70 6.56 12.94
C VAL A 30 3.70 5.45 13.27
N ARG A 31 4.66 5.18 12.37
CA ARG A 31 5.70 4.15 12.60
C ARG A 31 6.55 4.49 13.81
N GLU A 32 6.91 5.76 14.00
CA GLU A 32 7.65 6.24 15.18
C GLU A 32 6.86 6.04 16.48
N ARG A 33 5.58 6.46 16.52
CA ARG A 33 4.71 6.29 17.70
C ARG A 33 4.49 4.81 18.02
N THR A 34 4.31 3.97 17.01
CA THR A 34 4.20 2.52 17.17
C THR A 34 5.44 1.94 17.81
N GLY A 35 6.63 2.27 17.29
CA GLY A 35 7.91 1.86 17.86
C GLY A 35 8.06 2.31 19.32
N ALA A 36 7.66 3.53 19.65
CA ALA A 36 7.69 4.04 21.03
C ALA A 36 6.72 3.31 21.97
N ARG A 37 5.52 2.93 21.50
CA ARG A 37 4.50 2.22 22.29
C ARG A 37 4.86 0.76 22.55
N VAL A 38 5.41 0.08 21.55
CA VAL A 38 5.67 -1.37 21.61
C VAL A 38 7.07 -1.65 22.16
N GLY A 39 8.02 -0.75 21.93
CA GLY A 39 9.40 -0.87 22.37
C GLY A 39 10.32 -1.55 21.35
N THR A 40 11.54 -1.82 21.78
CA THR A 40 12.63 -2.30 20.93
C THR A 40 12.37 -3.73 20.45
N ALA A 41 12.62 -3.97 19.15
CA ALA A 41 12.56 -5.30 18.58
C ALA A 41 13.58 -6.24 19.25
N PRO A 42 13.20 -7.49 19.55
CA PRO A 42 14.12 -8.47 20.10
C PRO A 42 15.25 -8.79 19.13
N SER A 43 16.39 -9.27 19.66
CA SER A 43 17.56 -9.64 18.85
C SER A 43 17.33 -10.86 17.95
N GLY A 44 16.30 -11.65 18.24
CA GLY A 44 15.83 -12.77 17.42
C GLY A 44 14.39 -12.58 16.99
N PHE A 45 13.93 -13.46 16.09
CA PHE A 45 12.54 -13.44 15.65
C PHE A 45 11.59 -13.77 16.81
N ASP A 46 10.62 -12.90 17.05
CA ASP A 46 9.53 -13.08 18.00
C ASP A 46 8.20 -12.76 17.33
N ALA A 47 7.40 -13.80 17.11
CA ALA A 47 6.09 -13.65 16.47
C ALA A 47 5.13 -12.77 17.28
N SER A 48 5.18 -12.84 18.61
CA SER A 48 4.30 -12.07 19.49
C SER A 48 4.64 -10.59 19.43
N TYR A 49 5.93 -10.25 19.41
CA TYR A 49 6.40 -8.88 19.21
C TYR A 49 5.89 -8.32 17.88
N TRP A 50 6.12 -9.02 16.77
CA TRP A 50 5.71 -8.53 15.45
C TRP A 50 4.20 -8.40 15.34
N GLN A 51 3.42 -9.35 15.87
CA GLN A 51 1.97 -9.21 15.92
C GLN A 51 1.52 -7.99 16.72
N ALA A 52 2.10 -7.75 17.91
CA ALA A 52 1.78 -6.58 18.71
C ALA A 52 2.18 -5.28 18.00
N TRP A 53 3.32 -5.27 17.32
CA TRP A 53 3.80 -4.12 16.55
C TRP A 53 2.83 -3.77 15.42
N PHE A 54 2.45 -4.75 14.58
CA PHE A 54 1.55 -4.50 13.46
C PHE A 54 0.12 -4.18 13.91
N GLU A 55 -0.39 -4.82 14.97
CA GLU A 55 -1.70 -4.48 15.55
C GLU A 55 -1.71 -3.05 16.09
N THR A 56 -0.65 -2.61 16.78
CA THR A 56 -0.51 -1.24 17.25
C THR A 56 -0.37 -0.25 16.09
N ASN A 57 0.42 -0.60 15.06
CA ASN A 57 0.57 0.23 13.86
C ASN A 57 -0.77 0.44 13.18
N ALA A 58 -1.57 -0.62 13.01
CA ALA A 58 -2.88 -0.51 12.38
C ALA A 58 -3.82 0.43 13.15
N GLU A 59 -3.82 0.39 14.48
CA GLU A 59 -4.59 1.35 15.30
C GLU A 59 -4.14 2.79 15.05
N GLU A 60 -2.82 3.05 15.08
CA GLU A 60 -2.23 4.37 14.84
C GLU A 60 -2.45 4.89 13.41
N VAL A 61 -2.40 4.00 12.41
CA VAL A 61 -2.71 4.33 11.01
C VAL A 61 -4.16 4.79 10.90
N LEU A 62 -5.11 4.02 11.43
CA LEU A 62 -6.53 4.36 11.31
C LEU A 62 -6.89 5.63 12.08
N GLU A 63 -6.20 5.94 13.18
CA GLU A 63 -6.34 7.21 13.87
C GLU A 63 -5.78 8.39 13.03
N ALA A 64 -4.65 8.19 12.34
CA ALA A 64 -4.03 9.22 11.51
C ALA A 64 -4.77 9.50 10.18
N PHE A 65 -5.62 8.58 9.74
CA PHE A 65 -6.39 8.65 8.49
C PHE A 65 -7.90 8.50 8.73
N PRO A 66 -8.57 9.49 9.36
CA PRO A 66 -9.98 9.38 9.77
C PRO A 66 -10.98 9.29 8.60
N SER A 67 -10.53 9.57 7.38
CA SER A 67 -11.28 9.36 6.13
C SER A 67 -11.40 7.88 5.78
N VAL A 68 -10.49 7.02 6.24
CA VAL A 68 -10.51 5.57 6.00
C VAL A 68 -11.03 4.89 7.26
N GLN A 69 -12.30 4.51 7.22
CA GLN A 69 -13.03 4.05 8.41
C GLN A 69 -13.24 2.54 8.38
N LEU A 70 -12.81 1.89 9.45
CA LEU A 70 -13.17 0.50 9.72
C LEU A 70 -14.60 0.43 10.31
N VAL A 71 -15.39 -0.56 9.89
CA VAL A 71 -16.74 -0.79 10.41
C VAL A 71 -16.72 -0.88 11.94
N PRO A 72 -17.61 -0.17 12.66
CA PRO A 72 -17.64 -0.18 14.12
C PRO A 72 -17.72 -1.59 14.71
N GLY A 73 -16.97 -1.82 15.79
CA GLY A 73 -16.90 -3.12 16.47
C GLY A 73 -15.92 -4.12 15.85
N TYR A 74 -15.29 -3.78 14.72
CA TYR A 74 -14.20 -4.56 14.14
C TYR A 74 -12.83 -3.98 14.49
N ARG A 75 -11.80 -4.82 14.39
CA ARG A 75 -10.39 -4.45 14.54
C ARG A 75 -9.55 -5.15 13.47
N VAL A 76 -8.48 -4.47 13.03
CA VAL A 76 -7.42 -5.10 12.25
C VAL A 76 -6.53 -5.91 13.19
N ARG A 77 -6.28 -7.16 12.84
CA ARG A 77 -5.49 -8.15 13.58
C ARG A 77 -4.43 -8.73 12.68
N TYR A 78 -3.39 -9.34 13.26
CA TYR A 78 -2.29 -9.90 12.48
C TYR A 78 -2.01 -11.36 12.80
N CYS A 79 -1.68 -12.11 11.75
CA CYS A 79 -1.13 -13.46 11.83
C CYS A 79 0.31 -13.43 11.36
N CYS A 80 1.24 -13.90 12.21
CA CYS A 80 2.65 -14.01 11.88
C CYS A 80 2.99 -15.47 11.56
N PHE A 81 3.51 -15.70 10.36
CA PHE A 81 3.84 -17.02 9.81
C PHE A 81 5.34 -17.32 9.85
N GLY A 82 6.12 -16.46 10.50
CA GLY A 82 7.57 -16.58 10.60
C GLY A 82 8.32 -15.51 9.81
N GLN A 83 9.61 -15.76 9.63
CA GLN A 83 10.52 -14.95 8.85
C GLN A 83 11.25 -15.84 7.84
N HIS A 84 11.40 -15.35 6.61
CA HIS A 84 12.20 -16.03 5.59
C HIS A 84 13.30 -15.10 5.11
N GLY A 85 14.56 -15.42 5.44
CA GLY A 85 15.64 -14.46 5.30
C GLY A 85 15.38 -13.25 6.21
N ARG A 86 15.26 -12.06 5.62
CA ARG A 86 14.87 -10.83 6.34
C ARG A 86 13.40 -10.46 6.15
N ASP A 87 12.66 -11.19 5.32
CA ASP A 87 11.24 -10.93 5.05
C ASP A 87 10.35 -11.48 6.16
N LEU A 88 9.64 -10.58 6.85
CA LEU A 88 8.59 -10.94 7.80
C LEU A 88 7.35 -11.40 7.04
N ARG A 89 6.86 -12.60 7.37
CA ARG A 89 5.62 -13.14 6.82
C ARG A 89 4.48 -12.84 7.76
N VAL A 90 3.93 -11.64 7.63
CA VAL A 90 2.79 -11.16 8.41
C VAL A 90 1.63 -10.83 7.50
N ARG A 91 0.42 -11.08 7.98
CA ARG A 91 -0.83 -10.92 7.22
C ARG A 91 -1.86 -10.21 8.10
N PRO A 92 -2.44 -9.08 7.66
CA PRO A 92 -3.57 -8.47 8.34
C PRO A 92 -4.85 -9.30 8.11
N PHE A 93 -5.80 -9.21 9.02
CA PHE A 93 -7.18 -9.65 8.82
C PHE A 93 -8.11 -8.83 9.71
N VAL A 94 -9.40 -8.77 9.37
CA VAL A 94 -10.40 -8.08 10.20
C VAL A 94 -11.19 -9.09 11.02
N ALA A 95 -11.34 -8.82 12.32
CA ALA A 95 -12.19 -9.60 13.22
C ALA A 95 -13.01 -8.68 14.12
N ARG A 96 -14.11 -9.18 14.69
CA ARG A 96 -14.83 -8.41 15.74
C ARG A 96 -13.93 -8.27 16.95
N ALA A 97 -14.06 -7.16 17.67
CA ALA A 97 -13.19 -6.82 18.81
C ALA A 97 -13.20 -7.89 19.92
N ASP A 98 -14.29 -8.64 20.06
CA ASP A 98 -14.51 -9.71 21.04
C ASP A 98 -14.16 -11.12 20.51
N THR A 99 -13.73 -11.25 19.25
CA THR A 99 -13.42 -12.55 18.66
C THR A 99 -12.19 -13.18 19.32
N PRO A 100 -12.22 -14.47 19.69
CA PRO A 100 -11.04 -15.18 20.20
C PRO A 100 -10.03 -15.39 19.07
N VAL A 101 -9.10 -14.45 18.95
CA VAL A 101 -8.22 -14.30 17.78
C VAL A 101 -7.27 -15.47 17.56
N ASP A 102 -6.86 -16.17 18.62
CA ASP A 102 -5.94 -17.32 18.48
C ASP A 102 -6.57 -18.49 17.73
N ALA A 103 -7.89 -18.66 17.80
CA ALA A 103 -8.60 -19.67 16.99
C ALA A 103 -8.59 -19.29 15.51
N VAL A 104 -8.80 -18.00 15.20
CA VAL A 104 -8.78 -17.49 13.81
C VAL A 104 -7.39 -17.64 13.20
N ARG A 105 -6.33 -17.23 13.92
CA ARG A 105 -4.94 -17.32 13.45
C ARG A 105 -4.53 -18.73 13.03
N ARG A 106 -5.04 -19.77 13.71
CA ARG A 106 -4.76 -21.19 13.38
C ARG A 106 -5.42 -21.68 12.09
N LEU A 107 -6.45 -20.98 11.62
CA LEU A 107 -7.23 -21.35 10.44
C LEU A 107 -6.80 -20.58 9.18
N LEU A 108 -6.04 -19.49 9.33
CA LEU A 108 -5.64 -18.65 8.21
C LEU A 108 -4.43 -19.26 7.48
N PRO A 109 -4.53 -19.51 6.15
CA PRO A 109 -3.37 -19.90 5.35
C PRO A 109 -2.43 -18.70 5.11
N TRP A 110 -1.14 -18.95 4.85
CA TRP A 110 -0.25 -17.90 4.37
C TRP A 110 -0.51 -17.61 2.89
N HIS A 111 -0.56 -16.33 2.53
CA HIS A 111 -0.43 -15.86 1.16
C HIS A 111 0.33 -14.52 1.14
N PRO A 112 1.11 -14.25 0.07
CA PRO A 112 1.91 -13.04 -0.01
C PRO A 112 1.04 -11.78 -0.25
N PRO A 113 1.49 -10.58 0.17
CA PRO A 113 0.85 -9.32 -0.22
C PRO A 113 0.80 -9.16 -1.76
N PRO A 114 -0.23 -8.50 -2.32
CA PRO A 114 -0.43 -8.38 -3.76
C PRO A 114 0.68 -7.58 -4.46
N ASP A 115 1.36 -6.70 -3.74
CA ASP A 115 2.48 -5.89 -4.22
C ASP A 115 3.87 -6.55 -4.01
N SER A 116 3.91 -7.74 -3.40
CA SER A 116 5.17 -8.39 -3.05
C SER A 116 5.83 -9.11 -4.22
N MET A 117 7.17 -9.16 -4.21
CA MET A 117 7.96 -9.91 -5.21
C MET A 117 7.52 -11.37 -5.32
N GLY A 118 7.17 -11.99 -4.18
CA GLY A 118 6.74 -13.38 -4.14
C GLY A 118 5.34 -13.64 -4.70
N ALA A 119 4.50 -12.63 -4.91
CA ALA A 119 3.24 -12.74 -5.64
C ALA A 119 3.50 -12.71 -7.16
N ILE A 120 4.32 -11.75 -7.60
CA ILE A 120 4.75 -11.57 -8.99
C ILE A 120 5.46 -12.83 -9.53
N GLU A 121 6.42 -13.38 -8.76
CA GLU A 121 7.22 -14.54 -9.17
C GLU A 121 6.44 -15.85 -9.24
N ARG A 122 5.34 -15.99 -8.49
CA ARG A 122 4.57 -17.24 -8.42
C ARG A 122 3.38 -17.29 -9.36
N GLY A 123 3.11 -16.22 -10.11
CA GLY A 123 1.84 -16.09 -10.84
C GLY A 123 0.64 -16.30 -9.91
N ALA A 124 0.80 -15.94 -8.62
CA ALA A 124 -0.30 -15.99 -7.67
C ALA A 124 -1.36 -14.97 -8.14
N PRO A 125 -2.65 -15.18 -7.83
CA PRO A 125 -3.65 -14.17 -8.15
C PRO A 125 -3.19 -12.81 -7.62
N ASN A 126 -3.17 -11.80 -8.50
CA ASN A 126 -3.02 -10.39 -8.09
C ASN A 126 -4.28 -9.88 -7.37
N GLU A 127 -5.29 -10.75 -7.24
CA GLU A 127 -6.49 -10.57 -6.44
C GLU A 127 -6.15 -10.85 -4.98
N ASP A 128 -6.34 -9.84 -4.16
CA ASP A 128 -6.34 -10.04 -2.73
C ASP A 128 -7.65 -10.73 -2.32
N VAL A 129 -7.52 -11.95 -1.78
CA VAL A 129 -8.62 -12.83 -1.36
C VAL A 129 -9.24 -12.37 -0.02
N GLU A 130 -8.75 -11.26 0.54
CA GLU A 130 -9.15 -10.81 1.85
C GLU A 130 -10.50 -10.10 1.88
N LEU A 131 -11.31 -10.59 2.80
CA LEU A 131 -12.50 -9.90 3.29
C LEU A 131 -12.14 -8.68 4.17
N LEU A 132 -10.88 -8.23 4.18
CA LEU A 132 -10.43 -7.02 4.86
C LEU A 132 -11.18 -5.81 4.29
N TYR A 133 -11.23 -5.69 2.96
CA TYR A 133 -11.75 -4.52 2.23
C TYR A 133 -13.20 -4.18 2.50
N ARG A 134 -14.07 -5.18 2.59
CA ARG A 134 -15.50 -4.99 2.87
C ARG A 134 -15.80 -4.35 4.23
N HIS A 135 -14.81 -4.31 5.12
CA HIS A 135 -14.94 -3.68 6.43
C HIS A 135 -14.41 -2.25 6.44
N PHE A 136 -13.90 -1.74 5.32
CA PHE A 136 -13.47 -0.37 5.18
C PHE A 136 -14.49 0.46 4.41
N SER A 137 -14.47 1.77 4.66
CA SER A 137 -15.20 2.77 3.88
C SER A 137 -14.37 4.04 3.80
N PHE A 138 -14.52 4.78 2.70
CA PHE A 138 -13.81 6.02 2.47
C PHE A 138 -14.58 6.94 1.51
N PRO A 139 -14.33 8.27 1.53
CA PRO A 139 -14.92 9.19 0.57
C PRO A 139 -14.49 8.85 -0.87
N ARG A 140 -15.44 8.75 -1.80
CA ARG A 140 -15.16 8.47 -3.23
C ARG A 140 -14.65 9.70 -4.00
N THR A 141 -13.64 10.36 -3.44
CA THR A 141 -12.89 11.47 -4.04
C THR A 141 -11.48 11.01 -4.40
N ALA A 142 -10.77 11.73 -5.29
CA ALA A 142 -9.38 11.39 -5.64
C ALA A 142 -8.45 11.25 -4.43
N GLN A 143 -8.60 12.14 -3.44
CA GLN A 143 -7.87 12.06 -2.17
C GLN A 143 -8.28 10.83 -1.35
N GLY A 144 -9.58 10.53 -1.24
CA GLY A 144 -10.05 9.37 -0.49
C GLY A 144 -9.61 8.04 -1.07
N TYR A 145 -9.62 7.88 -2.40
CA TYR A 145 -9.05 6.68 -3.05
C TYR A 145 -7.54 6.55 -2.80
N PHE A 146 -6.80 7.66 -2.87
CA PHE A 146 -5.38 7.67 -2.58
C PHE A 146 -5.09 7.31 -1.11
N GLU A 147 -5.76 7.94 -0.15
CA GLU A 147 -5.61 7.65 1.28
C GLU A 147 -6.00 6.20 1.59
N TYR A 148 -7.10 5.69 1.01
CA TYR A 148 -7.51 4.29 1.15
C TYR A 148 -6.40 3.34 0.70
N TRP A 149 -5.93 3.48 -0.54
CA TRP A 149 -4.83 2.64 -1.05
C TRP A 149 -3.58 2.74 -0.17
N PHE A 150 -3.19 3.96 0.22
CA PHE A 150 -2.01 4.20 1.04
C PHE A 150 -2.10 3.55 2.42
N VAL A 151 -3.28 3.63 3.07
CA VAL A 151 -3.56 2.95 4.35
C VAL A 151 -3.52 1.44 4.17
N ILE A 152 -4.19 0.89 3.16
CA ILE A 152 -4.21 -0.55 2.92
C ILE A 152 -2.80 -1.10 2.68
N GLN A 153 -1.96 -0.38 1.92
CA GLN A 153 -0.55 -0.77 1.71
C GLN A 153 0.23 -0.81 3.02
N GLU A 154 0.01 0.17 3.90
CA GLU A 154 0.62 0.15 5.23
C GLU A 154 0.11 -1.03 6.08
N LEU A 155 -1.19 -1.34 6.03
CA LEU A 155 -1.76 -2.46 6.77
C LEU A 155 -1.23 -3.81 6.28
N TRP A 156 -1.02 -3.97 4.97
CA TRP A 156 -0.42 -5.16 4.40
C TRP A 156 1.05 -5.36 4.79
N ALA A 157 1.74 -4.28 5.17
CA ALA A 157 3.09 -4.32 5.73
C ALA A 157 4.09 -5.14 4.91
N SER A 158 3.99 -5.06 3.57
CA SER A 158 4.92 -5.77 2.69
C SER A 158 6.34 -5.22 2.89
N ALA A 159 7.35 -6.09 2.85
CA ALA A 159 8.75 -5.65 2.95
C ALA A 159 9.09 -4.62 1.85
N ARG A 160 8.56 -4.82 0.63
CA ARG A 160 8.71 -3.87 -0.48
C ARG A 160 8.12 -2.51 -0.11
N TRP A 161 6.91 -2.47 0.42
CA TRP A 161 6.23 -1.23 0.83
C TRP A 161 6.95 -0.51 1.97
N ALA A 162 7.48 -1.25 2.96
CA ALA A 162 8.17 -0.67 4.11
C ALA A 162 9.35 0.25 3.70
N TYR A 163 10.04 -0.09 2.60
CA TYR A 163 11.13 0.69 2.04
C TYR A 163 10.70 1.62 0.90
N SER A 164 9.47 1.51 0.42
CA SER A 164 9.00 2.31 -0.71
C SER A 164 8.47 3.66 -0.27
N HIS A 165 8.49 4.63 -1.18
CA HIS A 165 7.75 5.87 -1.03
C HIS A 165 7.14 6.33 -2.34
N VAL A 166 5.99 6.98 -2.23
CA VAL A 166 5.28 7.57 -3.36
C VAL A 166 5.92 8.90 -3.72
N LEU A 167 6.26 9.09 -4.99
CA LEU A 167 6.76 10.38 -5.49
C LEU A 167 5.57 11.32 -5.71
N ALA A 168 5.64 12.51 -5.10
CA ALA A 168 4.52 13.44 -5.08
C ALA A 168 4.47 14.36 -6.31
N SER A 169 5.61 14.60 -6.96
CA SER A 169 5.71 15.54 -8.07
C SER A 169 6.87 15.23 -9.02
N LEU A 170 6.83 15.86 -10.20
CA LEU A 170 7.94 15.86 -11.16
C LEU A 170 9.24 16.39 -10.57
N ASP A 171 9.17 17.40 -9.69
CA ASP A 171 10.36 17.94 -9.04
C ASP A 171 11.04 16.89 -8.15
N GLU A 172 10.26 16.12 -7.38
CA GLU A 172 10.82 15.04 -6.54
C GLU A 172 11.45 13.93 -7.41
N PHE A 173 10.78 13.56 -8.50
CA PHE A 173 11.34 12.60 -9.45
C PHE A 173 12.64 13.12 -10.08
N SER A 174 12.63 14.36 -10.59
CA SER A 174 13.79 14.98 -11.24
C SER A 174 14.97 15.10 -10.29
N GLN A 175 14.73 15.44 -9.02
CA GLN A 175 15.77 15.46 -7.99
C GLN A 175 16.35 14.06 -7.76
N LEU A 176 15.51 13.04 -7.64
CA LEU A 176 15.93 11.66 -7.45
C LEU A 176 16.82 11.16 -8.60
N VAL A 177 16.42 11.41 -9.85
CA VAL A 177 17.12 10.92 -11.05
C VAL A 177 18.22 11.86 -11.56
N SER A 178 18.52 12.93 -10.83
CA SER A 178 19.52 13.93 -11.25
C SER A 178 20.96 13.41 -11.21
N SER A 179 21.22 12.34 -10.46
CA SER A 179 22.53 11.68 -10.40
C SER A 179 22.81 10.87 -11.68
N PRO A 180 24.05 10.89 -12.22
CA PRO A 180 24.41 10.15 -13.42
C PRO A 180 24.27 8.62 -13.29
N ASP A 181 24.15 8.10 -12.07
CA ASP A 181 23.95 6.67 -11.82
C ASP A 181 22.51 6.19 -12.09
N TRP A 182 21.60 7.11 -12.42
CA TRP A 182 20.23 6.79 -12.81
C TRP A 182 20.09 6.66 -14.32
N GLN A 183 19.43 5.59 -14.73
CA GLN A 183 19.02 5.35 -16.10
C GLN A 183 17.52 5.55 -16.23
N LEU A 184 17.11 6.50 -17.08
CA LEU A 184 15.72 6.66 -17.49
C LEU A 184 15.37 5.58 -18.51
N VAL A 185 14.33 4.81 -18.22
CA VAL A 185 13.84 3.73 -19.10
C VAL A 185 12.65 4.22 -19.90
N HIS A 186 11.71 4.89 -19.23
CA HIS A 186 10.54 5.50 -19.86
C HIS A 186 10.47 6.98 -19.47
N PRO A 187 10.55 7.94 -20.42
CA PRO A 187 10.37 9.34 -20.11
C PRO A 187 8.89 9.60 -19.78
N VAL A 188 8.64 10.54 -18.87
CA VAL A 188 7.27 10.94 -18.55
C VAL A 188 7.20 12.45 -18.42
N GLU A 189 6.15 13.01 -19.00
CA GLU A 189 5.99 14.44 -19.21
C GLU A 189 5.33 15.15 -18.01
N ARG A 190 4.56 14.42 -17.19
CA ARG A 190 3.91 14.91 -15.98
C ARG A 190 3.87 13.84 -14.90
N TYR A 191 4.16 14.24 -13.67
CA TYR A 191 4.08 13.35 -12.51
C TYR A 191 3.30 14.01 -11.39
N GLN A 192 2.09 13.51 -11.21
CA GLN A 192 1.23 13.71 -10.06
C GLN A 192 0.41 12.42 -9.94
N PRO A 193 0.24 11.84 -8.73
CA PRO A 193 -0.72 10.76 -8.57
C PRO A 193 -2.07 11.16 -9.16
N ALA A 194 -2.66 10.25 -9.92
CA ALA A 194 -3.85 10.52 -10.71
C ALA A 194 -4.88 9.42 -10.52
N LEU A 195 -6.14 9.83 -10.44
CA LEU A 195 -7.29 8.93 -10.38
C LEU A 195 -8.10 9.07 -11.68
N VAL A 196 -8.52 7.94 -12.23
CA VAL A 196 -9.51 7.87 -13.30
C VAL A 196 -10.70 7.07 -12.77
N ARG A 197 -11.89 7.68 -12.74
CA ARG A 197 -13.11 7.01 -12.26
C ARG A 197 -13.83 6.29 -13.39
N HIS A 198 -14.34 5.09 -13.11
CA HIS A 198 -15.11 4.25 -14.02
C HIS A 198 -16.33 3.67 -13.29
N GLY A 199 -17.42 4.45 -13.22
CA GLY A 199 -18.61 4.05 -12.45
C GLY A 199 -18.29 4.00 -10.96
N GLU A 200 -18.45 2.81 -10.35
CA GLU A 200 -18.14 2.57 -8.93
C GLU A 200 -16.67 2.17 -8.68
N ALA A 201 -15.94 1.82 -9.73
CA ALA A 201 -14.52 1.51 -9.68
C ALA A 201 -13.66 2.74 -10.00
N ALA A 202 -12.38 2.68 -9.64
CA ALA A 202 -11.41 3.70 -10.04
C ALA A 202 -10.02 3.10 -10.28
N MET A 203 -9.26 3.72 -11.18
CA MET A 203 -7.87 3.41 -11.45
C MET A 203 -6.98 4.51 -10.86
N LEU A 204 -6.13 4.15 -9.91
CA LEU A 204 -5.11 5.00 -9.33
C LEU A 204 -3.77 4.75 -10.03
N ALA A 205 -3.11 5.82 -10.49
CA ALA A 205 -1.77 5.77 -11.05
C ALA A 205 -0.81 6.53 -10.13
N VAL A 206 0.25 5.86 -9.67
CA VAL A 206 1.24 6.40 -8.74
C VAL A 206 2.65 6.00 -9.15
N LEU A 207 3.61 6.91 -8.97
CA LEU A 207 5.02 6.55 -9.01
C LEU A 207 5.48 6.11 -7.63
N VAL A 208 6.06 4.92 -7.58
CA VAL A 208 6.64 4.35 -6.37
C VAL A 208 8.12 4.17 -6.58
N HIS A 209 8.91 4.82 -5.72
CA HIS A 209 10.34 4.58 -5.61
C HIS A 209 10.58 3.50 -4.56
N CYS A 210 11.21 2.40 -4.97
CA CYS A 210 11.60 1.30 -4.11
C CYS A 210 13.13 1.14 -4.14
N PRO A 211 13.83 1.29 -2.99
CA PRO A 211 15.30 1.17 -2.93
C PRO A 211 15.78 -0.27 -2.67
N LEU A 212 14.89 -1.27 -2.73
CA LEU A 212 15.18 -2.66 -2.39
C LEU A 212 15.70 -3.44 -3.61
N ASN A 213 16.81 -4.17 -3.45
CA ASN A 213 17.57 -4.88 -4.50
C ASN A 213 18.19 -3.95 -5.57
N ARG A 214 17.35 -3.19 -6.28
CA ARG A 214 17.74 -2.14 -7.21
C ARG A 214 16.92 -0.90 -6.89
N PHE A 215 17.56 0.26 -6.93
CA PHE A 215 16.82 1.52 -6.85
C PHE A 215 15.92 1.60 -8.08
N GLU A 216 14.61 1.49 -7.90
CA GLU A 216 13.65 1.47 -9.00
C GLU A 216 12.56 2.49 -8.75
N VAL A 217 12.24 3.25 -9.79
CA VAL A 217 11.00 4.03 -9.85
C VAL A 217 10.07 3.32 -10.80
N THR A 218 8.90 2.93 -10.31
CA THR A 218 7.88 2.22 -11.07
C THR A 218 6.59 3.01 -11.11
N LEU A 219 5.92 3.03 -12.26
CA LEU A 219 4.54 3.46 -12.37
C LEU A 219 3.64 2.27 -12.04
N GLN A 220 2.98 2.35 -10.90
CA GLN A 220 1.97 1.40 -10.49
C GLN A 220 0.60 1.91 -10.92
N ARG A 221 -0.21 0.99 -11.46
CA ARG A 221 -1.61 1.20 -11.79
C ARG A 221 -2.42 0.23 -10.96
N ILE A 222 -3.27 0.78 -10.11
CA ILE A 222 -4.05 0.05 -9.11
C ILE A 222 -5.52 0.29 -9.40
N GLU A 223 -6.22 -0.77 -9.76
CA GLU A 223 -7.68 -0.73 -9.82
C GLU A 223 -8.24 -0.94 -8.42
N ILE A 224 -9.21 -0.12 -8.06
CA ILE A 224 -10.00 -0.21 -6.84
C ILE A 224 -11.43 -0.45 -7.28
N ASP A 225 -11.89 -1.70 -7.16
CA ASP A 225 -13.19 -2.09 -7.67
C ASP A 225 -14.36 -1.60 -6.77
N ALA A 226 -15.59 -1.96 -7.14
CA ALA A 226 -16.78 -1.58 -6.40
C ALA A 226 -16.79 -2.15 -4.96
N GLU A 227 -16.23 -3.35 -4.77
CA GLU A 227 -16.06 -4.02 -3.48
C GLU A 227 -14.83 -3.52 -2.71
N GLN A 228 -14.12 -2.54 -3.27
CA GLN A 228 -12.91 -1.90 -2.74
C GLN A 228 -11.66 -2.79 -2.76
N ALA A 229 -11.69 -3.93 -3.46
CA ALA A 229 -10.50 -4.76 -3.61
C ALA A 229 -9.46 -4.04 -4.50
N LEU A 230 -8.19 -4.26 -4.18
CA LEU A 230 -7.06 -3.69 -4.92
C LEU A 230 -6.56 -4.70 -5.95
N HIS A 231 -6.52 -4.31 -7.22
CA HIS A 231 -5.95 -5.12 -8.30
C HIS A 231 -4.77 -4.39 -8.93
N TYR A 232 -3.60 -5.02 -8.87
CA TYR A 232 -2.37 -4.46 -9.41
C TYR A 232 -2.18 -4.89 -10.86
N SER A 233 -2.09 -3.89 -11.75
CA SER A 233 -1.59 -4.12 -13.11
C SER A 233 -0.08 -4.34 -13.10
N GLU A 234 0.46 -4.85 -14.21
CA GLU A 234 1.90 -4.87 -14.44
C GLU A 234 2.49 -3.45 -14.27
N ALA A 235 3.48 -3.36 -13.37
CA ALA A 235 4.17 -2.12 -13.07
C ALA A 235 5.15 -1.77 -14.21
N ILE A 236 5.15 -0.50 -14.60
CA ILE A 236 6.04 -0.03 -15.67
C ILE A 236 7.30 0.55 -15.01
N LEU A 237 8.47 -0.01 -15.32
CA LEU A 237 9.75 0.56 -14.86
C LEU A 237 9.96 1.92 -15.52
N VAL A 238 10.09 2.99 -14.74
CA VAL A 238 10.28 4.36 -15.25
C VAL A 238 11.76 4.73 -15.23
N ALA A 239 12.42 4.45 -14.11
CA ALA A 239 13.84 4.69 -13.94
C ALA A 239 14.47 3.61 -13.07
N SER A 240 15.73 3.29 -13.34
CA SER A 240 16.55 2.40 -12.52
C SER A 240 17.83 3.09 -12.11
N GLY A 241 18.15 3.05 -10.83
CA GLY A 241 19.35 3.63 -10.24
C GLY A 241 20.45 2.60 -9.97
N PRO A 242 21.45 2.97 -9.14
CA PRO A 242 22.53 2.07 -8.75
C PRO A 242 22.03 0.84 -7.98
N ARG A 243 22.94 -0.06 -7.59
CA ARG A 243 22.57 -1.21 -6.74
C ARG A 243 21.93 -0.71 -5.44
N GLY A 244 20.75 -1.24 -5.14
CA GLY A 244 19.97 -0.92 -3.95
C GLY A 244 20.56 -1.48 -2.68
N TYR A 245 19.80 -1.39 -1.58
CA TYR A 245 20.09 -2.21 -0.42
C TYR A 245 19.99 -3.68 -0.83
N VAL A 246 21.11 -4.41 -0.70
CA VAL A 246 21.09 -5.88 -0.75
C VAL A 246 20.71 -6.33 0.65
N LEU A 247 19.49 -6.87 0.78
CA LEU A 247 19.02 -7.44 2.04
C LEU A 247 19.74 -8.74 2.37
#